data_AF-A0A2S5KNL5-F1
#
_entry.id   AF-A0A2S5KNL5-F1
#
_cell.length_a   1.000
_cell.length_b   1.000
_cell.length_c   1.000
_cell.angle_alpha   90.00
_cell.angle_beta   90.00
_cell.angle_gamma   90.00
#
_symmetry.space_group_name_H-M   'P 1'
#
loop_
_entity.id
_entity.type
_entity.pdbx_description
1 polymer ?
#
loop_
_entity_poly.entity_id
_entity_poly.type
_entity_poly.pdbx_seq_one_letter_code
_entity_poly.pdbx_strand_id
1 'polypeptide(L)'
;MLRWGLVLLIAPLLLLMGVYWHEFGSVNECILQGGQYDYRLHECTFAVTMPFVPFAERYPLLVNLSMLAALTGFGLCLVGLYSRRR
;
A
#
# COMPACT_ATOMS: atom_id res chain seq x y z
N MET A 1 15.63 -20.14 -1.59
CA MET A 1 15.94 -18.78 -1.10
C MET A 1 15.50 -17.70 -2.08
N LEU A 2 16.04 -17.64 -3.31
CA LEU A 2 15.74 -16.56 -4.26
C LEU A 2 14.26 -16.41 -4.66
N ARG A 3 13.57 -17.53 -4.97
CA ARG A 3 12.13 -17.50 -5.34
C ARG A 3 11.25 -16.95 -4.22
N TRP A 4 11.51 -17.36 -2.98
CA TRP A 4 10.78 -16.87 -1.81
C TRP A 4 11.09 -15.41 -1.50
N GLY A 5 12.35 -14.97 -1.63
CA GLY A 5 12.72 -13.55 -1.50
C GLY A 5 12.01 -12.66 -2.51
N LEU A 6 11.90 -13.11 -3.78
CA LEU A 6 11.14 -12.41 -4.82
C LEU A 6 9.66 -12.29 -4.49
N VAL A 7 9.03 -13.38 -4.03
CA VAL A 7 7.62 -13.35 -3.59
C VAL A 7 7.44 -12.35 -2.45
N LEU A 8 8.31 -12.39 -1.44
CA LEU A 8 8.25 -11.49 -0.28
C LEU A 8 8.50 -10.01 -0.65
N LEU A 9 9.19 -9.76 -1.76
CA LEU A 9 9.46 -8.42 -2.28
C LEU A 9 8.26 -7.86 -3.07
N ILE A 10 7.64 -8.69 -3.92
CA ILE A 10 6.62 -8.26 -4.88
C ILE A 10 5.20 -8.32 -4.27
N ALA A 11 4.88 -9.39 -3.53
CA ALA A 11 3.55 -9.59 -2.97
C ALA A 11 3.06 -8.42 -2.09
N PRO A 12 3.86 -7.86 -1.14
CA PRO A 12 3.40 -6.73 -0.34
C PRO A 12 3.15 -5.48 -1.18
N LEU A 13 3.90 -5.28 -2.27
CA LEU A 13 3.71 -4.16 -3.19
C LEU A 13 2.36 -4.25 -3.91
N LEU A 14 2.03 -5.44 -4.43
CA LEU A 14 0.75 -5.69 -5.10
C LEU A 14 -0.42 -5.55 -4.12
N LEU A 15 -0.24 -6.01 -2.88
CA LEU A 15 -1.24 -5.87 -1.83
C LEU A 15 -1.53 -4.40 -1.52
N LEU A 16 -0.48 -3.60 -1.26
CA LEU A 16 -0.63 -2.16 -1.05
C LEU A 16 -1.33 -1.48 -2.22
N MET A 17 -0.91 -1.82 -3.45
CA MET A 17 -1.49 -1.24 -4.65
C MET A 17 -2.98 -1.58 -4.77
N GLY A 18 -3.38 -2.82 -4.51
CA GLY A 18 -4.79 -3.24 -4.56
C GLY A 18 -5.66 -2.52 -3.53
N VAL A 19 -5.19 -2.41 -2.28
CA VAL A 19 -5.94 -1.72 -1.22
C VAL A 19 -6.04 -0.23 -1.52
N TYR A 20 -4.95 0.40 -1.95
CA TYR A 20 -4.94 1.80 -2.34
C TYR A 20 -5.87 2.07 -3.52
N TRP A 21 -5.86 1.21 -4.55
CA TRP A 21 -6.67 1.40 -5.75
C TRP A 21 -8.16 1.36 -5.47
N HIS A 22 -8.58 0.50 -4.55
CA HIS A 22 -9.98 0.40 -4.12
C HIS A 22 -10.48 1.73 -3.53
N GLU A 23 -9.72 2.33 -2.60
CA GLU A 23 -10.06 3.65 -2.08
C GLU A 23 -9.92 4.77 -3.11
N PHE A 24 -8.91 4.69 -3.98
CA PHE A 24 -8.70 5.70 -5.00
C PHE A 24 -9.91 5.79 -5.95
N GLY A 25 -10.56 4.67 -6.26
CA GLY A 25 -11.79 4.64 -7.04
C GLY A 25 -12.92 5.44 -6.39
N SER A 26 -13.23 5.18 -5.12
CA SER A 26 -14.32 5.87 -4.41
C SER A 26 -14.03 7.36 -4.22
N VAL A 27 -12.78 7.71 -3.91
CA VAL A 27 -12.33 9.11 -3.82
C VAL A 27 -12.49 9.82 -5.16
N ASN A 28 -12.05 9.19 -6.25
CA ASN A 28 -12.11 9.79 -7.58
C ASN A 28 -13.56 9.99 -8.05
N GLU A 29 -14.46 9.03 -7.80
CA GLU A 29 -15.89 9.19 -8.09
C GLU A 29 -16.51 10.36 -7.32
N CYS A 30 -16.19 10.49 -6.03
CA CYS A 30 -16.68 11.60 -5.20
C CYS A 30 -16.21 12.97 -5.70
N ILE A 31 -14.92 13.08 -6.04
CA ILE A 31 -14.34 14.32 -6.58
C ILE A 31 -14.95 14.66 -7.94
N LEU A 32 -15.19 13.67 -8.81
CA LEU A 32 -15.85 13.86 -10.10
C LEU A 32 -17.29 14.37 -9.97
N GLN A 33 -17.98 14.00 -8.89
CA GLN A 33 -19.31 14.52 -8.57
C GLN A 33 -19.29 15.94 -7.97
N GLY A 34 -18.10 16.50 -7.72
CA GLY A 34 -17.92 17.81 -7.09
C GLY A 34 -18.00 17.79 -5.56
N GLY A 35 -17.95 16.59 -4.96
CA GLY A 35 -17.92 16.40 -3.51
C GLY A 35 -16.51 16.35 -2.94
N GLN A 36 -16.43 16.21 -1.62
CA GLN A 36 -15.21 15.92 -0.88
C GLN A 36 -15.36 14.59 -0.13
N TYR A 37 -14.29 13.81 -0.11
CA TYR A 37 -14.30 12.48 0.46
C TYR A 37 -13.86 12.51 1.92
N ASP A 38 -14.70 11.95 2.81
CA ASP A 38 -14.34 11.73 4.21
C ASP A 38 -13.54 10.42 4.34
N TYR A 39 -12.23 10.56 4.53
CA TYR A 39 -11.30 9.45 4.67
C TYR A 39 -11.47 8.61 5.94
N ARG A 40 -12.27 9.05 6.92
CA ARG A 40 -12.55 8.35 8.19
C ARG A 40 -13.87 7.57 8.13
N LEU A 41 -14.90 8.16 7.52
CA LEU A 41 -16.21 7.55 7.35
C LEU A 41 -16.35 6.79 6.03
N HIS A 42 -15.42 6.99 5.09
CA HIS A 42 -15.45 6.45 3.73
C HIS A 42 -16.71 6.87 2.95
N GLU A 43 -17.14 8.12 3.16
CA GLU A 43 -18.34 8.69 2.55
C GLU A 43 -18.02 9.93 1.71
N CYS A 44 -18.82 10.15 0.67
CA CYS A 44 -18.77 11.38 -0.10
C CYS A 44 -19.72 12.41 0.49
N THR A 45 -19.22 13.61 0.77
CA THR A 45 -20.02 14.72 1.31
C THR A 45 -19.81 15.99 0.51
N PHE A 46 -20.87 16.79 0.41
CA PHE A 46 -20.88 18.03 -0.37
C PHE A 46 -20.93 19.28 0.53
N ALA A 47 -21.02 19.08 1.85
CA ALA A 47 -21.40 20.14 2.78
C ALA A 47 -20.22 20.84 3.47
N VAL A 48 -19.06 20.20 3.58
CA VAL A 48 -17.92 20.69 4.39
C VAL A 48 -16.60 20.41 3.67
N THR A 49 -15.57 21.21 3.96
CA THR A 49 -14.20 20.93 3.50
C THR A 49 -13.54 19.90 4.42
N MET A 50 -13.17 18.73 3.91
CA MET A 50 -12.42 17.72 4.66
C MET A 50 -10.91 17.90 4.51
N PRO A 51 -10.13 17.67 5.58
CA PRO A 51 -8.68 17.56 5.45
C PRO A 51 -8.31 16.26 4.72
N PHE A 52 -7.31 16.35 3.84
CA PHE A 52 -6.68 15.17 3.24
C PHE A 52 -5.90 14.39 4.31
N VAL A 53 -6.21 13.11 4.46
CA VAL A 53 -5.48 12.21 5.38
C VAL A 53 -4.73 11.16 4.57
N PRO A 54 -3.38 11.14 4.61
CA PRO A 54 -2.60 10.24 3.78
C PRO A 54 -2.85 8.77 4.16
N PHE A 55 -2.77 7.88 3.16
CA PHE A 55 -2.97 6.44 3.35
C PHE A 55 -2.04 5.84 4.41
N ALA A 56 -0.80 6.32 4.50
CA ALA A 56 0.18 5.85 5.47
C ALA A 56 -0.20 6.16 6.93
N GLU A 57 -0.94 7.25 7.19
CA GLU A 57 -1.44 7.54 8.54
C GLU A 57 -2.65 6.68 8.90
N ARG A 58 -3.45 6.27 7.91
CA ARG A 58 -4.68 5.48 8.12
C ARG A 58 -4.41 3.98 8.23
N TYR A 59 -3.43 3.49 7.48
CA TYR A 59 -3.02 2.08 7.48
C TYR A 59 -1.54 1.91 7.88
N PRO A 60 -1.10 2.44 9.04
CA PRO A 60 0.31 2.44 9.41
C PRO A 60 0.86 1.03 9.59
N LEU A 61 0.08 0.11 10.17
CA LEU A 61 0.48 -1.28 10.32
C LEU A 61 0.69 -1.97 8.97
N LEU A 62 -0.22 -1.75 8.02
CA LEU A 62 -0.13 -2.36 6.68
C LEU A 62 1.13 -1.88 5.96
N VAL A 63 1.35 -0.56 5.95
CA VAL A 63 2.52 0.05 5.30
C VAL A 63 3.81 -0.43 5.97
N ASN A 64 3.91 -0.38 7.31
CA ASN A 64 5.12 -0.78 8.00
C ASN A 64 5.43 -2.28 7.84
N LEU A 65 4.42 -3.15 7.94
CA LEU A 65 4.60 -4.59 7.72
C LEU A 65 5.01 -4.89 6.27
N SER A 66 4.44 -4.17 5.30
CA SER A 66 4.82 -4.30 3.89
C SER A 66 6.29 -3.88 3.65
N MET A 67 6.75 -2.82 4.31
CA MET A 67 8.15 -2.38 4.25
C MET A 67 9.09 -3.41 4.89
N LEU A 68 8.73 -3.95 6.06
CA LEU A 68 9.50 -5.01 6.73
C LEU A 68 9.56 -6.30 5.87
N ALA A 69 8.45 -6.67 5.23
CA ALA A 69 8.40 -7.79 4.30
C ALA A 69 9.30 -7.56 3.07
N ALA A 70 9.29 -6.36 2.52
CA ALA A 70 10.17 -6.01 1.40
C ALA A 70 11.67 -6.05 1.80
N LEU A 71 12.03 -5.52 2.97
CA LEU A 71 13.40 -5.55 3.49
C LEU A 71 13.90 -6.98 3.72
N THR A 72 13.07 -7.83 4.32
CA THR A 72 13.38 -9.25 4.53
C THR A 72 13.47 -10.02 3.21
N GLY A 73 12.58 -9.74 2.25
CA GLY A 73 12.61 -10.30 0.90
C GLY A 73 13.90 -9.94 0.14
N PHE A 74 14.31 -8.68 0.22
CA PHE A 74 15.57 -8.22 -0.34
C PHE A 74 16.78 -8.93 0.27
N GLY A 75 16.83 -9.06 1.60
CA GLY A 75 17.88 -9.81 2.30
C GLY A 75 17.97 -11.29 1.85
N LEU A 76 16.82 -11.96 1.72
CA LEU A 76 16.75 -13.34 1.22
C LEU A 76 17.20 -13.46 -0.23
N CYS A 77 16.91 -12.46 -1.07
CA CYS A 77 17.40 -12.41 -2.45
C CYS A 77 18.93 -12.28 -2.49
N LEU A 78 19.51 -11.40 -1.69
CA LEU A 78 20.97 -11.24 -1.60
C LEU A 78 21.64 -12.54 -1.13
N VAL A 79 21.17 -13.14 -0.03
CA VAL A 79 21.71 -14.40 0.48
C VAL A 79 21.55 -15.52 -0.55
N GLY A 80 20.41 -15.61 -1.21
CA GLY A 80 20.15 -16.60 -2.25
C GLY A 80 21.04 -16.43 -3.49
N LEU A 81 21.37 -15.21 -3.87
CA LEU A 81 22.26 -14.93 -5.00
C LEU A 81 23.72 -15.17 -4.64
N TYR A 82 24.15 -14.76 -3.44
CA TYR A 82 25.54 -14.86 -3.00
C TYR A 82 25.94 -16.29 -2.62
N SER A 83 25.03 -17.06 -2.02
CA SER A 83 25.26 -18.48 -1.69
C SER A 83 25.32 -19.40 -2.91
N ARG A 84 24.71 -18.99 -4.04
CA ARG A 84 24.73 -19.77 -5.29
C ARG A 84 26.01 -19.55 -6.12
N ARG A 85 26.78 -18.51 -5.80
CA ARG A 85 27.99 -18.12 -6.53
C ARG A 85 29.28 -18.65 -5.89
N ARG A 86 29.21 -19.13 -4.65
CA ARG A 86 30.23 -20.00 -4.02
C ARG A 86 29.92 -21.44 -4.36
#